data_AF-A0A1W1H2X4-F1
#
_entry.id   AF-A0A1W1H2X4-F1
#
_cell.length_a   1.000
_cell.length_b   1.000
_cell.length_c   1.000
_cell.angle_alpha   90.00
_cell.angle_beta   90.00
_cell.angle_gamma   90.00
#
_symmetry.space_group_name_H-M   'P 1'
#
loop_
_entity.id
_entity.type
_entity.pdbx_description
1 polymer ?
#
loop_
_entity_poly.entity_id
_entity_poly.type
_entity_poly.pdbx_seq_one_letter_code
_entity_poly.pdbx_strand_id
1 'polypeptide(L)'
;MDVIEIDGANLLRDAADGWQLQVSVVSQDRTRLACILRVGQRFRVERFLRGHMRPQWHGEWWVQQPQHSITDSGQQAQVLADEWLAPVG
;
A
#
# COMPACT_ATOMS: atom_id res chain seq x y z
N MET A 1 -7.24 2.62 -16.08
CA MET A 1 -6.63 2.09 -14.84
C MET A 1 -7.77 1.60 -13.97
N ASP A 2 -7.65 0.38 -13.44
CA ASP A 2 -8.65 -0.22 -12.57
C ASP A 2 -8.51 0.37 -11.15
N VAL A 3 -9.63 0.70 -10.50
CA VAL A 3 -9.67 1.27 -9.15
C VAL A 3 -10.24 0.23 -8.22
N ILE A 4 -9.58 0.01 -7.09
CA ILE A 4 -10.04 -0.88 -6.04
C ILE A 4 -10.36 -0.09 -4.78
N GLU A 5 -11.37 -0.55 -4.04
CA GLU A 5 -11.67 -0.03 -2.72
C GLU A 5 -10.91 -0.84 -1.67
N ILE A 6 -10.06 -0.15 -0.90
CA ILE A 6 -9.38 -0.72 0.26
C ILE A 6 -9.72 0.15 1.46
N ASP A 7 -10.46 -0.45 2.39
CA ASP A 7 -10.78 0.17 3.67
C ASP A 7 -11.51 1.53 3.54
N GLY A 8 -12.51 1.57 2.65
CA GLY A 8 -13.29 2.77 2.36
C GLY A 8 -12.59 3.82 1.48
N ALA A 9 -11.33 3.58 1.10
CA ALA A 9 -10.56 4.47 0.23
C ALA A 9 -10.32 3.84 -1.15
N ASN A 10 -10.41 4.66 -2.19
CA ASN A 10 -10.17 4.25 -3.56
C ASN A 10 -8.68 4.34 -3.91
N LEU A 11 -8.10 3.24 -4.37
CA LEU A 11 -6.70 3.14 -4.79
C LEU A 11 -6.61 2.60 -6.21
N LEU A 12 -5.55 2.98 -6.93
CA LEU A 12 -5.24 2.38 -8.21
C LEU A 12 -4.78 0.93 -7.97
N ARG A 13 -5.38 -0.01 -8.71
CA ARG A 13 -5.06 -1.43 -8.62
C ARG A 13 -3.65 -1.73 -9.09
N ASP A 14 -3.26 -1.10 -10.19
CA ASP A 14 -1.95 -1.28 -10.80
C ASP A 14 -1.21 0.05 -10.77
N ALA A 15 0.09 -0.01 -10.51
CA ALA A 15 0.92 1.17 -10.63
C ALA A 15 1.23 1.48 -12.09
N ALA A 16 1.45 2.76 -12.39
CA ALA A 16 1.64 3.25 -13.76
C ALA A 16 2.85 2.63 -14.48
N ASP A 17 3.78 2.04 -13.75
CA ASP A 17 5.03 1.44 -14.24
C ASP A 17 4.94 -0.09 -14.44
N GLY A 18 3.73 -0.64 -14.54
CA GLY A 18 3.49 -2.05 -14.92
C GLY A 18 3.57 -3.05 -13.76
N TRP A 19 3.64 -2.55 -12.52
CA TRP A 19 3.55 -3.39 -11.33
C TRP A 19 2.11 -3.69 -11.00
N GLN A 20 1.82 -4.97 -10.77
CA GLN A 20 0.47 -5.45 -10.51
C GLN A 20 0.29 -5.77 -9.04
N LEU A 21 -0.77 -5.26 -8.41
CA LEU A 21 -1.06 -5.57 -7.02
C LEU A 21 -1.35 -7.07 -6.86
N GLN A 22 -0.67 -7.69 -5.91
CA GLN A 22 -0.90 -9.08 -5.49
C GLN A 22 -1.67 -9.13 -4.18
N VAL A 23 -1.24 -8.31 -3.20
CA VAL A 23 -1.76 -8.34 -1.83
C VAL A 23 -1.84 -6.91 -1.30
N SER A 24 -2.91 -6.60 -0.59
CA SER A 24 -3.06 -5.38 0.22
C SER A 24 -3.38 -5.78 1.66
N VAL A 25 -2.68 -5.19 2.63
CA VAL A 25 -2.88 -5.49 4.06
C VAL A 25 -2.98 -4.19 4.84
N VAL A 26 -4.02 -4.08 5.67
CA VAL A 26 -4.32 -2.89 6.48
C VAL A 26 -3.98 -3.19 7.95
N SER A 27 -3.44 -2.20 8.66
CA SER A 27 -3.11 -2.34 10.09
C SER A 27 -4.39 -2.44 10.93
N GLN A 28 -4.28 -2.98 12.14
CA GLN A 28 -5.44 -3.17 13.02
C GLN A 28 -6.14 -1.86 13.40
N ASP A 29 -5.37 -0.79 13.59
CA ASP A 29 -5.88 0.56 13.86
C ASP A 29 -6.39 1.29 12.61
N ARG A 30 -6.29 0.65 11.43
CA ARG A 30 -6.70 1.18 10.12
C ARG A 30 -5.99 2.48 9.75
N THR A 31 -4.81 2.74 10.31
CA THR A 31 -4.02 3.94 9.98
C THR A 31 -2.94 3.69 8.94
N ARG A 32 -2.63 2.42 8.64
CA ARG A 32 -1.57 2.02 7.71
C ARG A 32 -2.04 0.97 6.73
N LEU A 33 -1.51 1.05 5.53
CA LEU A 33 -1.71 0.07 4.47
C LEU A 33 -0.36 -0.25 3.83
N ALA A 34 -0.10 -1.53 3.59
CA ALA A 34 0.96 -2.00 2.73
C ALA A 34 0.37 -2.70 1.51
N CYS A 35 0.83 -2.32 0.32
CA CYS A 35 0.50 -2.98 -0.94
C CYS A 35 1.75 -3.69 -1.46
N ILE A 36 1.62 -4.99 -1.71
CA ILE A 36 2.65 -5.80 -2.35
C ILE A 36 2.29 -5.91 -3.83
N LEU A 37 3.12 -5.31 -4.67
CA LEU A 37 3.03 -5.38 -6.12
C LEU A 37 4.10 -6.32 -6.67
N ARG A 38 3.85 -6.90 -7.85
CA ARG A 38 4.76 -7.82 -8.52
C ARG A 38 4.98 -7.42 -9.98
N VAL A 39 6.21 -7.62 -10.45
CA VAL A 39 6.56 -7.61 -11.87
C VAL A 39 7.58 -8.72 -12.14
N GLY A 40 7.23 -9.70 -12.99
CA GLY A 40 8.06 -10.88 -13.20
C GLY A 40 8.35 -11.64 -11.89
N GLN A 41 9.63 -11.68 -11.49
CA GLN A 41 10.08 -12.29 -10.22
C GLN A 41 10.37 -11.27 -9.12
N ARG A 42 10.14 -9.98 -9.37
CA ARG A 42 10.39 -8.90 -8.39
C ARG A 42 9.11 -8.48 -7.70
N PHE A 43 9.27 -8.01 -6.47
CA PHE A 43 8.21 -7.52 -5.61
C PHE A 43 8.53 -6.10 -5.14
N ARG A 44 7.51 -5.24 -5.09
CA ARG A 44 7.56 -3.89 -4.53
C ARG A 44 6.57 -3.79 -3.41
N VAL A 45 6.99 -3.23 -2.30
CA VAL A 45 6.13 -2.90 -1.15
C VAL A 45 5.94 -1.41 -1.12
N GLU A 46 4.73 -0.96 -1.45
CA GLU A 46 4.30 0.41 -1.29
C GLU A 46 3.59 0.58 0.05
N ARG A 47 3.94 1.64 0.76
CA ARG A 47 3.46 1.92 2.11
C ARG A 47 2.61 3.17 2.09
N PHE A 48 1.49 3.13 2.77
CA PHE A 48 0.53 4.23 2.82
C PHE A 48 0.14 4.52 4.27
N LEU A 49 -0.07 5.80 4.56
CA LEU A 49 -0.71 6.27 5.79
C LEU A 49 -2.11 6.77 5.48
N ARG A 50 -3.06 6.48 6.37
CA ARG A 50 -4.39 7.06 6.28
C ARG A 50 -4.27 8.56 6.54
N GLY A 51 -4.77 9.35 5.61
CA GLY A 51 -4.83 10.79 5.68
C GLY A 51 -6.26 11.29 5.62
N HIS A 52 -6.44 12.50 6.12
CA HIS A 52 -7.61 13.33 5.82
C HIS A 52 -7.16 14.42 4.85
N MET A 53 -7.86 14.59 3.73
CA MET A 53 -7.57 15.69 2.82
C MET A 53 -8.32 16.96 3.25
N ARG A 54 -7.65 18.10 3.12
CA ARG A 54 -8.21 19.45 3.39
C ARG A 54 -9.23 19.85 2.29
N PRO A 55 -10.04 20.92 2.48
CA PRO A 55 -11.49 20.96 2.23
C PRO A 55 -11.95 20.81 0.77
N GLN A 56 -11.04 20.68 -0.18
CA GLN A 56 -11.36 20.44 -1.59
C GLN A 56 -11.76 18.97 -1.84
N TRP A 57 -11.33 18.05 -0.99
CA TRP A 57 -11.67 16.62 -1.07
C TRP A 57 -12.09 16.16 0.32
N HIS A 58 -13.39 16.00 0.54
CA HIS A 58 -13.91 15.51 1.81
C HIS A 58 -13.75 13.99 1.86
N GLY A 59 -12.97 13.46 2.82
CA GLY A 59 -12.90 12.02 3.06
C GLY A 59 -11.55 11.51 3.56
N GLU A 60 -11.54 10.23 3.92
CA GLU A 60 -10.33 9.45 4.22
C GLU A 60 -9.70 8.92 2.92
N TRP A 61 -8.38 8.93 2.86
CA TRP A 61 -7.63 8.43 1.71
C TRP A 61 -6.26 7.90 2.16
N TRP A 62 -5.67 7.05 1.32
CA TRP A 62 -4.35 6.50 1.55
C TRP A 62 -3.27 7.38 0.90
N VAL A 63 -2.40 7.96 1.70
CA VAL A 63 -1.27 8.77 1.25
C VAL A 63 -0.05 7.89 1.08
N GLN A 64 0.46 7.76 -0.15
CA GLN A 64 1.68 7.02 -0.39
C GLN A 64 2.85 7.69 0.34
N GLN A 65 3.59 6.90 1.12
CA GLN A 65 4.83 7.36 1.72
C GLN A 65 5.94 7.41 0.66
N PRO A 66 6.91 8.34 0.77
CA PRO A 66 8.02 8.45 -0.17
C PRO A 66 8.85 7.16 -0.27
N GLN A 67 8.78 6.30 0.75
CA GLN A 67 9.56 5.07 0.83
C GLN A 67 8.73 3.87 0.36
N HIS A 68 9.20 3.25 -0.71
CA HIS A 68 8.86 1.87 -1.06
C HIS A 68 10.11 0.99 -0.98
N SER A 69 9.93 -0.32 -0.89
CA SER A 69 11.02 -1.29 -0.89
C SER A 69 10.86 -2.26 -2.05
N ILE A 70 11.97 -2.67 -2.68
CA ILE A 70 11.97 -3.68 -3.74
C ILE A 70 12.74 -4.90 -3.24
N THR A 71 12.24 -6.09 -3.55
CA THR A 71 12.86 -7.37 -3.19
C THR A 71 12.58 -8.43 -4.26
N ASP A 72 13.40 -9.48 -4.29
CA ASP A 72 13.29 -10.58 -5.25
C ASP A 72 12.48 -11.77 -4.69
N SER A 73 11.91 -11.66 -3.48
CA SER A 73 11.10 -12.73 -2.89
C SER A 73 9.78 -12.23 -2.31
N GLY A 74 8.71 -13.00 -2.55
CA GLY A 74 7.39 -12.70 -1.98
C GLY A 74 7.39 -12.78 -0.45
N GLN A 75 8.19 -13.68 0.13
CA GLN A 75 8.32 -13.80 1.59
C GLN A 75 8.95 -12.54 2.20
N GLN A 76 10.03 -12.02 1.62
CA GLN A 76 10.64 -10.78 2.12
C GLN A 76 9.70 -9.58 1.91
N ALA A 77 8.95 -9.56 0.81
CA ALA A 77 7.94 -8.52 0.58
C ALA A 77 6.85 -8.56 1.65
N GLN A 78 6.42 -9.75 2.06
CA GLN A 78 5.47 -9.91 3.16
C GLN A 78 6.05 -9.42 4.48
N VAL A 79 7.29 -9.78 4.83
CA VAL A 79 7.95 -9.29 6.05
C VAL A 79 8.00 -7.76 6.08
N LEU A 80 8.41 -7.13 4.96
CA LEU A 80 8.47 -5.67 4.85
C LEU A 80 7.10 -4.98 4.93
N ALA A 81 6.04 -5.68 4.51
CA ALA A 81 4.66 -5.23 4.67
C ALA A 81 4.24 -5.34 6.15
N ASP A 82 4.47 -6.48 6.79
CA ASP A 82 4.09 -6.73 8.18
C ASP A 82 4.81 -5.77 9.14
N GLU A 83 6.11 -5.50 8.91
CA GLU A 83 6.90 -4.52 9.67
C GLU A 83 6.28 -3.11 9.62
N TRP A 84 5.73 -2.73 8.47
CA TRP A 84 5.06 -1.43 8.33
C TRP A 84 3.78 -1.35 9.17
N LEU A 85 3.06 -2.46 9.25
CA LEU A 85 1.77 -2.55 9.94
C LEU A 85 1.91 -2.73 11.45
N ALA A 86 3.12 -3.05 11.94
CA ALA A 86 3.39 -3.11 13.37
C ALA A 86 3.13 -1.75 14.05
N PRO A 87 2.51 -1.73 15.24
CA PRO A 87 2.34 -0.49 16.00
C PRO A 87 3.68 0.23 16.16
N VAL A 88 3.67 1.56 16.03
CA VAL A 88 4.84 2.35 16.47
C VAL A 88 4.69 2.48 17.99
N GLY A 89 5.62 1.85 18.72
CA GLY A 89 5.71 1.94 20.18
C GLY A 89 6.21 3.28 20.68
#